data_AF-A0A7Y4Q9K7-F1
#
_entry.id   AF-A0A7Y4Q9K7-F1
#
_cell.length_a   1.000
_cell.length_b   1.000
_cell.length_c   1.000
_cell.angle_alpha   90.00
_cell.angle_beta   90.00
_cell.angle_gamma   90.00
#
_symmetry.space_group_name_H-M   'P 1'
#
loop_
_entity.id
_entity.type
_entity.pdbx_description
1 polymer ?
#
loop_
_entity_poly.entity_id
_entity_poly.type
_entity_poly.pdbx_seq_one_letter_code
_entity_poly.pdbx_strand_id
1 'polypeptide(L)' 'TLGSEDFAYYSQVIPASFYRLGTRNELKGITSYVHTPTFDIDEDALSLAPGLMAWMAIAQLRA' A
#
# COMPACT_ATOMS: atom_id res chain seq x y z
N THR A 1 1.05 -9.34 9.03
CA THR A 1 -0.22 -9.15 9.74
C THR A 1 -1.13 -10.29 9.32
N LEU A 2 -1.94 -10.84 10.23
CA LEU A 2 -3.03 -11.74 9.86
C LEU A 2 -4.26 -10.86 9.62
N GLY A 3 -4.85 -10.93 8.44
CA GLY A 3 -6.00 -10.15 8.02
C GLY A 3 -6.52 -10.69 6.68
N SER A 4 -7.79 -10.48 6.40
CA SER A 4 -8.42 -10.86 5.13
C SER A 4 -8.37 -9.70 4.15
N GLU A 5 -8.00 -9.99 2.90
CA GLU A 5 -7.98 -9.03 1.79
C GLU A 5 -8.55 -9.72 0.55
N ASP A 6 -9.56 -9.12 -0.07
CA ASP A 6 -10.27 -9.75 -1.20
C ASP A 6 -9.44 -9.71 -2.49
N PHE A 7 -8.40 -8.87 -2.55
CA PHE A 7 -7.44 -8.85 -3.66
C PHE A 7 -6.84 -10.23 -3.96
N ALA A 8 -6.78 -11.10 -2.95
CA ALA A 8 -6.33 -12.48 -3.10
C ALA A 8 -7.08 -13.24 -4.20
N TYR A 9 -8.37 -12.94 -4.44
CA TYR A 9 -9.12 -13.56 -5.54
C TYR A 9 -8.52 -13.26 -6.93
N TYR A 10 -7.98 -12.06 -7.15
CA TYR A 10 -7.32 -11.74 -8.43
C TYR A 10 -6.02 -12.53 -8.62
N SER A 11 -5.23 -12.68 -7.55
CA SER A 11 -3.97 -13.43 -7.59
C SER A 11 -4.11 -14.92 -7.89
N GLN A 12 -5.31 -15.48 -7.76
CA GLN A 12 -5.60 -16.87 -8.12
C GLN A 12 -5.85 -17.06 -9.62
N VAL A 13 -6.13 -15.98 -10.36
CA VAL A 13 -6.53 -16.04 -11.77
C VAL A 13 -5.42 -15.51 -12.70
N ILE A 14 -4.70 -14.48 -12.26
CA ILE A 14 -3.63 -13.85 -13.04
C ILE A 14 -2.38 -13.65 -12.17
N PRO A 15 -1.17 -13.55 -12.78
CA PRO A 15 0.00 -13.07 -12.06
C PRO A 15 -0.29 -11.70 -11.44
N ALA A 16 -0.23 -11.63 -10.12
CA ALA A 16 -0.57 -10.43 -9.38
C ALA A 16 0.52 -10.15 -8.33
N SER A 17 0.65 -8.87 -7.99
CA SER A 17 1.51 -8.40 -6.91
C SER A 17 0.69 -7.52 -5.99
N PHE A 18 0.78 -7.78 -4.69
CA PHE A 18 0.19 -6.96 -3.64
C PHE A 18 1.29 -6.59 -2.65
N TYR A 19 1.40 -5.30 -2.33
CA TYR A 19 2.47 -4.78 -1.50
C TYR A 19 1.94 -3.77 -0.49
N ARG A 20 2.67 -3.59 0.62
CA ARG A 20 2.35 -2.56 1.61
C ARG A 20 3.16 -1.31 1.31
N LEU A 21 2.52 -0.16 1.48
CA LEU A 21 3.17 1.14 1.55
C LEU A 21 3.28 1.58 3.01
N GLY A 22 4.43 2.09 3.42
CA GLY A 22 4.60 2.64 4.76
C GLY A 22 3.91 3.99 4.89
N THR A 23 2.99 4.11 5.86
CA THR A 23 2.29 5.37 6.21
C THR A 23 2.51 5.81 7.66
N ARG A 24 3.26 5.03 8.44
CA ARG A 24 3.58 5.32 9.85
C ARG A 24 4.57 6.48 9.94
N ASN A 25 4.32 7.42 10.85
CA ASN A 25 5.24 8.50 11.19
C ASN A 25 5.27 8.72 12.71
N GLU A 26 6.37 8.35 13.37
CA GLU A 26 6.53 8.49 14.81
C GLU A 26 6.67 9.95 15.27
N LEU A 27 7.26 10.82 14.45
CA LEU A 27 7.43 12.24 14.75
C LEU A 27 6.09 12.99 14.74
N LYS A 28 5.15 12.57 13.87
CA LYS A 28 3.78 13.11 13.79
C LYS A 28 2.80 12.37 14.72
N GLY A 29 3.25 11.35 15.47
CA GLY A 29 2.38 10.52 16.32
C GLY A 29 1.50 9.51 15.57
N ILE A 30 1.65 9.40 14.24
CA ILE A 30 0.88 8.54 13.35
C ILE A 30 1.40 7.10 13.45
N THR A 31 0.90 6.37 14.46
CA THR A 31 1.42 5.05 14.85
C THR A 31 0.34 3.98 15.04
N SER A 32 -0.92 4.40 14.99
CA SER A 32 -2.09 3.55 15.12
C SER A 32 -2.23 2.58 13.96
N TYR A 33 -2.73 1.38 14.26
CA TYR A 33 -2.99 0.35 13.25
C TYR A 33 -4.34 0.59 12.55
N VAL A 34 -4.51 0.06 11.34
CA VAL A 34 -5.80 0.08 10.64
C VAL A 34 -6.90 -0.56 11.50
N HIS A 35 -8.13 -0.05 11.43
CA HIS A 35 -9.28 -0.41 12.28
C HIS A 35 -9.22 0.07 13.74
N THR A 36 -8.48 1.14 14.02
CA THR A 36 -8.53 1.82 15.33
C THR A 36 -9.19 3.21 15.20
N PRO A 37 -9.85 3.75 16.25
CA PRO A 37 -10.49 5.07 16.19
C PRO A 37 -9.53 6.25 15.96
N THR A 38 -8.24 6.03 16.20
CA THR A 38 -7.17 7.02 16.07
C THR A 38 -6.26 6.72 14.87
N PHE A 39 -6.70 5.87 13.95
CA PHE A 39 -5.97 5.60 12.72
C PHE A 39 -5.85 6.87 11.88
N ASP A 40 -4.63 7.12 11.39
CA ASP A 40 -4.31 8.20 10.48
C ASP A 40 -3.12 7.78 9.60
N ILE A 41 -2.78 8.55 8.58
CA ILE A 41 -1.66 8.30 7.67
C ILE A 41 -0.78 9.53 7.48
N ASP A 42 0.51 9.32 7.24
CA ASP A 42 1.36 10.40 6.74
C ASP A 42 1.03 10.71 5.26
N GLU A 43 0.46 11.89 5.00
CA GLU A 43 0.06 12.30 3.65
C GLU A 43 1.22 12.42 2.66
N ASP A 44 2.47 12.53 3.14
CA ASP A 44 3.65 12.47 2.26
C ASP A 44 3.68 11.15 1.44
N ALA A 45 3.09 10.07 1.97
CA ALA A 45 2.93 8.79 1.29
C ALA A 45 1.98 8.85 0.08
N LEU A 46 1.04 9.81 0.03
CA LEU A 46 0.09 9.98 -1.08
C LEU A 46 0.78 10.40 -2.39
N SER A 47 1.95 11.02 -2.30
CA SER A 47 2.77 11.32 -3.49
C SER A 47 3.58 10.09 -3.94
N LEU A 48 4.13 9.35 -2.98
CA LEU A 48 4.98 8.19 -3.22
C LEU A 48 4.20 6.99 -3.80
N ALA A 49 3.01 6.70 -3.26
CA ALA A 49 2.21 5.53 -3.67
C ALA A 49 1.86 5.51 -5.17
N PRO A 50 1.20 6.54 -5.73
CA PRO A 50 0.84 6.56 -7.14
C PRO A 50 2.08 6.68 -8.02
N GLY A 51 3.12 7.39 -7.59
CA GLY A 51 4.39 7.47 -8.30
C GLY A 51 5.05 6.10 -8.48
N LEU A 52 5.11 5.31 -7.40
CA LEU A 52 5.61 3.93 -7.45
C LEU A 52 4.73 3.03 -8.34
N MET A 53 3.41 3.13 -8.21
CA MET A 53 2.47 2.35 -9.03
C MET A 53 2.64 2.66 -10.52
N ALA A 54 2.72 3.93 -10.89
CA ALA A 54 2.95 4.36 -12.28
C ALA A 54 4.31 3.89 -12.80
N TRP A 55 5.37 4.03 -11.98
CA TRP A 55 6.70 3.55 -12.34
C TRP A 55 6.71 2.05 -12.59
N MET A 56 6.09 1.24 -11.72
CA MET A 56 6.00 -0.22 -11.90
C MET A 56 5.24 -0.59 -13.17
N ALA A 57 4.13 0.09 -13.47
CA ALA A 57 3.38 -0.15 -14.71
C ALA A 57 4.23 0.13 -15.95
N ILE A 58 4.96 1.25 -15.98
CA ILE A 58 5.86 1.59 -17.09
C ILE A 58 7.02 0.60 -17.18
N ALA A 59 7.62 0.23 -16.05
CA ALA A 59 8.73 -0.72 -16.01
C ALA A 59 8.30 -2.09 -16.54
N GLN A 60 7.12 -2.57 -16.14
CA GLN A 60 6.56 -3.84 -16.61
C GLN A 60 6.31 -3.86 -18.12
N LEU A 61 5.87 -2.75 -18.71
CA LEU A 61 5.63 -2.65 -20.16
C LEU A 61 6.93 -2.58 -21.00
N ARG A 62 8.07 -2.28 -20.36
CA ARG A 62 9.39 -2.23 -21.01
C ARG A 62 10.16 -3.55 -20.91
N ALA A 63 9.69 -4.48 -20.08
CA ALA A 63 10.31 -5.78 -19.85
C ALA A 63 9.99 -6.79 -20.94
#